data_AF-A0A175RHC9-F1
#
_entry.id   AF-A0A175RHC9-F1
#
_cell.length_a   1.000
_cell.length_b   1.000
_cell.length_c   1.000
_cell.angle_alpha   90.00
_cell.angle_beta   90.00
_cell.angle_gamma   90.00
#
_symmetry.space_group_name_H-M   'P 1'
#
loop_
_entity.id
_entity.type
_entity.pdbx_description
1 polymer ?
#
loop_
_entity_poly.entity_id
_entity_poly.type
_entity_poly.pdbx_seq_one_letter_code
_entity_poly.pdbx_strand_id
1 'polypeptide(L)'
;MTLPADAHVHSEFSWDAGSDPASPGTMRRTCERAVRIGLPALVFTEHLDLEDHWRAAPDDLGTHARALVDEHGVVRLPPLDVDGYLDAVDRCRHDFPELTILTGVEFGQPHLWDAAAADVVRRVDRVNGSLHMLPFDGADRTEPATLYQHRSPAEVVWAYLEELPRMIAGSDSFAVLTHIDYAARAWPATTAGPFDPRVFEEGFRSAMRALAASGRALEMNTRRLWSWVPQWWAEEGGRAVTFGSDAHRADDLASGFPEAVAMVEHFGFRPGRRVEDSWTR
;
A
#
# COMPACT_ATOMS: atom_id res chain seq x y z
N MET A 1 15.00 20.01 7.54
CA MET A 1 14.35 19.41 6.36
C MET A 1 12.92 19.11 6.76
N THR A 2 11.92 19.58 6.02
CA THR A 2 10.51 19.28 6.31
C THR A 2 10.20 17.89 5.74
N LEU A 3 9.55 17.01 6.52
CA LEU A 3 9.15 15.69 6.04
C LEU A 3 8.08 15.83 4.94
N PRO A 4 8.06 14.95 3.91
CA PRO A 4 6.93 14.87 2.98
C PRO A 4 5.68 14.34 3.68
N ALA A 5 4.52 14.43 3.01
CA ALA A 5 3.31 13.76 3.49
C ALA A 5 3.52 12.25 3.60
N ASP A 6 2.92 11.64 4.62
CA ASP A 6 2.77 10.18 4.68
C ASP A 6 1.45 9.78 4.01
N ALA A 7 1.54 9.29 2.78
CA ALA A 7 0.40 9.03 1.91
C ALA A 7 -0.08 7.57 1.93
N HIS A 8 0.36 6.78 2.92
CA HIS A 8 -0.06 5.39 3.10
C HIS A 8 0.02 5.01 4.58
N VAL A 9 -1.12 5.09 5.26
CA VAL A 9 -1.23 4.90 6.71
C VAL A 9 -2.54 4.21 7.04
N HIS A 10 -2.51 3.23 7.92
CA HIS A 10 -3.68 2.45 8.34
C HIS A 10 -4.06 2.78 9.79
N SER A 11 -5.31 2.53 10.13
CA SER A 11 -5.82 2.68 11.48
C SER A 11 -6.73 1.52 11.89
N GLU A 12 -7.49 1.68 12.98
CA GLU A 12 -8.45 0.68 13.44
C GLU A 12 -9.54 0.29 12.41
N PHE A 13 -9.68 1.02 11.32
CA PHE A 13 -10.65 0.73 10.25
C PHE A 13 -10.15 -0.27 9.22
N SER A 14 -8.84 -0.43 9.07
CA SER A 14 -8.24 -1.49 8.24
C SER A 14 -8.40 -2.85 8.91
N TRP A 15 -8.73 -3.90 8.17
CA TRP A 15 -9.06 -5.20 8.76
C TRP A 15 -7.89 -5.84 9.51
N ASP A 16 -6.65 -5.63 9.07
CA ASP A 16 -5.45 -6.19 9.68
C ASP A 16 -4.93 -5.35 10.86
N ALA A 17 -4.87 -4.02 10.73
CA ALA A 17 -4.57 -3.13 11.85
C ALA A 17 -5.67 -3.19 12.92
N GLY A 18 -6.93 -3.18 12.50
CA GLY A 18 -8.12 -3.23 13.35
C GLY A 18 -8.26 -4.54 14.13
N SER A 19 -7.69 -5.63 13.62
CA SER A 19 -7.67 -6.93 14.33
C SER A 19 -6.89 -6.90 15.64
N ASP A 20 -5.90 -6.01 15.79
CA ASP A 20 -5.15 -5.84 17.03
C ASP A 20 -6.06 -5.28 18.15
N PRO A 21 -6.16 -5.92 19.33
CA PRO A 21 -6.93 -5.40 20.47
C PRO A 21 -6.52 -4.00 20.93
N ALA A 22 -5.30 -3.55 20.63
CA ALA A 22 -4.80 -2.21 20.89
C ALA A 22 -5.15 -1.19 19.79
N SER A 23 -5.76 -1.63 18.68
CA SER A 23 -6.10 -0.79 17.53
C SER A 23 -7.04 0.37 17.87
N PRO A 24 -8.04 0.28 18.79
CA PRO A 24 -8.97 1.39 18.99
C PRO A 24 -8.26 2.71 19.35
N GLY A 25 -8.58 3.78 18.61
CA GLY A 25 -7.97 5.09 18.74
C GLY A 25 -6.61 5.25 18.05
N THR A 26 -6.21 4.31 17.19
CA THR A 26 -4.94 4.39 16.45
C THR A 26 -4.90 5.60 15.54
N MET A 27 -5.98 5.89 14.80
CA MET A 27 -6.09 7.07 13.94
C MET A 27 -5.72 8.35 14.70
N ARG A 28 -6.33 8.57 15.87
CA ARG A 28 -6.05 9.72 16.72
C ARG A 28 -4.59 9.74 17.17
N ARG A 29 -4.07 8.61 17.67
CA ARG A 29 -2.66 8.51 18.12
C ARG A 29 -1.68 8.77 16.99
N THR A 30 -2.03 8.37 15.77
CA THR A 30 -1.23 8.65 14.57
C THR A 30 -1.20 10.15 14.26
N CYS A 31 -2.33 10.87 14.38
CA CYS A 31 -2.35 12.33 14.29
C CYS A 31 -1.51 12.99 15.40
N GLU A 32 -1.62 12.52 16.64
CA GLU A 32 -0.79 13.01 17.77
C GLU A 32 0.71 12.80 17.50
N ARG A 33 1.07 11.67 16.90
CA ARG A 33 2.45 11.39 16.48
C ARG A 33 2.87 12.34 15.36
N ALA A 34 2.04 12.54 14.34
CA ALA A 34 2.31 13.42 13.20
C ALA A 34 2.68 14.83 13.68
N VAL A 35 1.87 15.41 14.57
CA VAL A 35 2.14 16.71 15.20
C VAL A 35 3.47 16.67 15.97
N ARG A 36 3.71 15.63 16.78
CA ARG A 36 4.93 15.49 17.58
C ARG A 36 6.21 15.44 16.73
N ILE A 37 6.18 14.82 15.56
CA ILE A 37 7.33 14.72 14.66
C ILE A 37 7.41 15.84 13.63
N GLY A 38 6.44 16.75 13.61
CA GLY A 38 6.36 17.82 12.61
C GLY A 38 6.05 17.31 11.20
N LEU A 39 5.32 16.20 11.08
CA LEU A 39 4.80 15.74 9.79
C LEU A 39 3.70 16.69 9.32
N PRO A 40 3.80 17.30 8.13
CA PRO A 40 2.87 18.36 7.73
C PRO A 40 1.53 17.83 7.20
N ALA A 41 1.50 16.59 6.71
CA ALA A 41 0.32 15.98 6.14
C ALA A 41 0.36 14.45 6.23
N LEU A 42 -0.81 13.82 6.31
CA LEU A 42 -0.95 12.38 6.15
C LEU A 42 -2.26 12.01 5.46
N VAL A 43 -2.28 10.86 4.82
CA VAL A 43 -3.44 10.27 4.17
C VAL A 43 -3.71 8.93 4.86
N PHE A 44 -4.87 8.80 5.51
CA PHE A 44 -5.33 7.47 5.93
C PHE A 44 -5.79 6.72 4.68
N THR A 45 -5.32 5.50 4.49
CA THR A 45 -5.59 4.68 3.31
C THR A 45 -6.03 3.31 3.75
N GLU A 46 -7.22 3.26 4.34
CA GLU A 46 -7.71 2.02 4.93
C GLU A 46 -7.88 0.92 3.87
N HIS A 47 -7.65 -0.32 4.27
CA HIS A 47 -7.79 -1.48 3.39
C HIS A 47 -9.20 -1.55 2.80
N LEU A 48 -9.27 -1.59 1.47
CA LEU A 48 -10.46 -1.90 0.68
C LEU A 48 -10.15 -3.13 -0.18
N ASP A 49 -10.14 -4.29 0.45
CA ASP A 49 -10.01 -5.59 -0.21
C ASP A 49 -11.40 -6.23 -0.31
N LEU A 50 -11.81 -6.64 -1.52
CA LEU A 50 -13.18 -7.06 -1.82
C LEU A 50 -13.27 -8.52 -2.26
N GLU A 51 -12.15 -9.26 -2.22
CA GLU A 51 -12.09 -10.68 -2.52
C GLU A 51 -13.02 -11.50 -1.62
N ASP A 52 -13.99 -12.17 -2.24
CA ASP A 52 -14.91 -13.11 -1.62
C ASP A 52 -14.38 -14.56 -1.61
N HIS A 53 -13.34 -14.81 -2.40
CA HIS A 53 -12.64 -16.08 -2.59
C HIS A 53 -11.15 -15.96 -2.23
N TRP A 54 -10.86 -15.78 -0.95
CA TRP A 54 -9.49 -15.67 -0.44
C TRP A 54 -9.10 -16.88 0.44
N ARG A 55 -8.02 -17.57 0.06
CA ARG A 55 -7.35 -18.60 0.88
C ARG A 55 -6.16 -18.04 1.65
N ALA A 56 -5.91 -18.53 2.86
CA ALA A 56 -4.67 -18.24 3.58
C ALA A 56 -4.21 -19.48 4.35
N ALA A 57 -2.89 -19.69 4.47
CA ALA A 57 -2.40 -20.68 5.42
C ALA A 57 -2.50 -20.13 6.87
N PRO A 58 -2.58 -21.00 7.89
CA PRO A 58 -2.88 -20.60 9.27
C PRO A 58 -1.95 -19.55 9.90
N ASP A 59 -0.73 -19.41 9.38
CA ASP A 59 0.31 -18.51 9.91
C ASP A 59 0.71 -17.40 8.91
N ASP A 60 -0.02 -17.25 7.79
CA ASP A 60 0.31 -16.25 6.77
C ASP A 60 -0.25 -14.85 7.10
N LEU A 61 -1.36 -14.79 7.85
CA LEU A 61 -1.88 -13.54 8.38
C LEU A 61 -1.20 -13.17 9.70
N GLY A 62 -1.14 -11.88 9.99
CA GLY A 62 -0.66 -11.37 11.28
C GLY A 62 -1.38 -12.04 12.46
N THR A 63 -0.70 -12.13 13.61
CA THR A 63 -1.17 -12.87 14.81
C THR A 63 -2.63 -12.62 15.16
N HIS A 64 -3.09 -11.37 15.07
CA HIS A 64 -4.45 -10.98 15.38
C HIS A 64 -5.43 -11.19 14.20
N ALA A 65 -4.96 -10.98 12.96
CA ALA A 65 -5.74 -11.22 11.75
C ALA A 65 -6.02 -12.71 11.48
N ARG A 66 -5.30 -13.63 12.11
CA ARG A 66 -5.60 -15.08 12.08
C ARG A 66 -7.04 -15.41 12.50
N ALA A 67 -7.67 -14.58 13.34
CA ALA A 67 -9.07 -14.75 13.72
C ALA A 67 -10.06 -14.58 12.55
N LEU A 68 -9.60 -14.03 11.42
CA LEU A 68 -10.38 -13.86 10.19
C LEU A 68 -10.35 -15.09 9.27
N VAL A 69 -9.55 -16.11 9.60
CA VAL A 69 -9.45 -17.35 8.83
C VAL A 69 -10.35 -18.42 9.45
N ASP A 70 -11.25 -18.99 8.65
CA ASP A 70 -12.10 -20.08 9.09
C ASP A 70 -11.38 -21.44 9.14
N GLU A 71 -12.07 -22.48 9.61
CA GLU A 71 -11.51 -23.84 9.74
C GLU A 71 -11.11 -24.49 8.39
N HIS A 72 -11.55 -23.91 7.27
CA HIS A 72 -11.24 -24.35 5.91
C HIS A 72 -10.16 -23.50 5.23
N GLY A 73 -9.50 -22.61 5.98
CA GLY A 73 -8.46 -21.73 5.45
C GLY A 73 -9.00 -20.63 4.55
N VAL A 74 -10.28 -20.26 4.69
CA VAL A 74 -10.89 -19.15 3.94
C VAL A 74 -10.86 -17.89 4.80
N VAL A 75 -10.41 -16.79 4.22
CA VAL A 75 -10.40 -15.48 4.87
C VAL A 75 -11.78 -14.83 4.71
N ARG A 76 -12.31 -14.30 5.82
CA ARG A 76 -13.56 -13.53 5.86
C ARG A 76 -13.28 -12.17 6.47
N LEU A 77 -13.21 -11.16 5.61
CA LEU A 77 -12.98 -9.78 6.03
C LEU A 77 -14.28 -9.13 6.51
N PRO A 78 -14.24 -8.34 7.59
CA PRO A 78 -15.31 -7.40 7.86
C PRO A 78 -15.36 -6.34 6.76
N PRO A 79 -16.54 -5.87 6.34
CA PRO A 79 -16.63 -4.74 5.43
C PRO A 79 -16.05 -3.48 6.08
N LEU A 80 -15.39 -2.63 5.29
CA LEU A 80 -14.91 -1.33 5.75
C LEU A 80 -16.10 -0.46 6.21
N ASP A 81 -16.08 -0.01 7.47
CA ASP A 81 -17.04 0.95 8.00
C ASP A 81 -16.70 2.37 7.49
N VAL A 82 -17.13 2.66 6.26
CA VAL A 82 -16.81 3.92 5.57
C VAL A 82 -17.38 5.13 6.30
N ASP A 83 -18.60 5.03 6.84
CA ASP A 83 -19.23 6.15 7.54
C ASP A 83 -18.48 6.45 8.85
N GLY A 84 -18.18 5.42 9.64
CA GLY A 84 -17.39 5.57 10.86
C GLY A 84 -15.97 6.07 10.60
N TYR A 85 -15.35 5.62 9.51
CA TYR A 85 -14.02 6.05 9.07
C TYR A 85 -13.99 7.55 8.74
N LEU A 86 -14.90 8.02 7.90
CA LEU A 86 -14.95 9.43 7.51
C LEU A 86 -15.28 10.33 8.71
N ASP A 87 -16.22 9.92 9.56
CA ASP A 87 -16.55 10.62 10.80
C ASP A 87 -15.34 10.72 11.76
N ALA A 88 -14.49 9.68 11.80
CA ALA A 88 -13.28 9.67 12.62
C ALA A 88 -12.20 10.62 12.07
N VAL A 89 -12.03 10.67 10.74
CA VAL A 89 -11.12 11.61 10.09
C VAL A 89 -11.57 13.05 10.34
N ASP A 90 -12.87 13.34 10.25
CA ASP A 90 -13.39 14.69 10.49
C ASP A 90 -13.19 15.14 11.94
N ARG A 91 -13.33 14.23 12.92
CA ARG A 91 -12.92 14.52 14.31
C ARG A 91 -11.44 14.81 14.43
N CYS A 92 -10.58 14.05 13.74
CA CYS A 92 -9.13 14.32 13.76
C CYS A 92 -8.79 15.67 13.11
N ARG A 93 -9.44 16.04 12.00
CA ARG A 93 -9.28 17.36 11.38
C ARG A 93 -9.66 18.50 12.33
N HIS A 94 -10.70 18.30 13.14
CA HIS A 94 -11.09 19.27 14.17
C HIS A 94 -10.06 19.37 15.31
N ASP A 95 -9.57 18.23 15.79
CA ASP A 95 -8.68 18.16 16.95
C ASP A 95 -7.23 18.54 16.64
N PHE A 96 -6.80 18.44 15.37
CA PHE A 96 -5.45 18.73 14.89
C PHE A 96 -5.44 19.70 13.70
N PRO A 97 -5.91 20.95 13.87
CA PRO A 97 -6.07 21.91 12.76
C PRO A 97 -4.74 22.33 12.10
N GLU A 98 -3.60 22.07 12.71
CA GLU A 98 -2.26 22.29 12.14
C GLU A 98 -1.81 21.19 11.16
N LEU A 99 -2.50 20.05 11.15
CA LEU A 99 -2.16 18.88 10.34
C LEU A 99 -3.09 18.77 9.13
N THR A 100 -2.52 18.61 7.94
CA THR A 100 -3.32 18.33 6.75
C THR A 100 -3.67 16.84 6.70
N ILE A 101 -4.95 16.50 6.92
CA ILE A 101 -5.41 15.10 6.97
C ILE A 101 -6.33 14.83 5.77
N LEU A 102 -5.97 13.84 4.96
CA LEU A 102 -6.78 13.39 3.82
C LEU A 102 -7.39 12.02 4.10
N THR A 103 -8.55 11.81 3.49
CA THR A 103 -9.21 10.51 3.43
C THR A 103 -8.73 9.76 2.19
N GLY A 104 -8.49 8.48 2.35
CA GLY A 104 -8.17 7.59 1.25
C GLY A 104 -8.50 6.14 1.55
N VAL A 105 -8.27 5.30 0.55
CA VAL A 105 -8.29 3.85 0.66
C VAL A 105 -7.09 3.24 -0.04
N GLU A 106 -6.61 2.13 0.51
CA GLU A 106 -5.74 1.20 -0.19
C GLU A 106 -6.62 0.14 -0.87
N PHE A 107 -6.87 0.33 -2.16
CA PHE A 107 -7.79 -0.49 -2.94
C PHE A 107 -7.08 -1.71 -3.53
N GLY A 108 -7.41 -2.88 -3.00
CA GLY A 108 -6.95 -4.16 -3.49
C GLY A 108 -7.54 -4.51 -4.86
N GLN A 109 -6.65 -4.72 -5.84
CA GLN A 109 -6.95 -5.21 -7.18
C GLN A 109 -8.07 -4.42 -7.87
N PRO A 110 -7.90 -3.10 -8.06
CA PRO A 110 -8.95 -2.24 -8.59
C PRO A 110 -9.55 -2.72 -9.92
N HIS A 111 -8.73 -3.32 -10.78
CA HIS A 111 -9.15 -3.87 -12.08
C HIS A 111 -10.19 -4.99 -12.00
N LEU A 112 -10.36 -5.60 -10.83
CA LEU A 112 -11.36 -6.64 -10.61
C LEU A 112 -12.64 -6.08 -9.97
N TRP A 113 -12.52 -4.99 -9.20
CA TRP A 113 -13.56 -4.59 -8.25
C TRP A 113 -14.04 -3.14 -8.40
N ASP A 114 -13.61 -2.40 -9.42
CA ASP A 114 -13.98 -0.99 -9.65
C ASP A 114 -15.49 -0.73 -9.49
N ALA A 115 -16.33 -1.59 -10.08
CA ALA A 115 -17.78 -1.45 -10.01
C ALA A 115 -18.33 -1.60 -8.59
N ALA A 116 -17.78 -2.54 -7.81
CA ALA A 116 -18.19 -2.80 -6.43
C ALA A 116 -17.70 -1.69 -5.48
N ALA A 117 -16.49 -1.17 -5.71
CA ALA A 117 -15.86 -0.13 -4.91
C ALA A 117 -16.32 1.30 -5.26
N ALA A 118 -17.08 1.47 -6.35
CA ALA A 118 -17.39 2.78 -6.92
C ALA A 118 -17.97 3.79 -5.92
N ASP A 119 -18.76 3.35 -4.94
CA ASP A 119 -19.31 4.24 -3.92
C ASP A 119 -18.25 4.76 -2.96
N VAL A 120 -17.38 3.87 -2.45
CA VAL A 120 -16.29 4.23 -1.54
C VAL A 120 -15.28 5.14 -2.24
N VAL A 121 -14.89 4.78 -3.47
CA VAL A 121 -13.93 5.56 -4.29
C VAL A 121 -14.39 7.00 -4.51
N ARG A 122 -15.70 7.23 -4.69
CA ARG A 122 -16.27 8.58 -4.89
C ARG A 122 -16.28 9.44 -3.62
N ARG A 123 -16.07 8.86 -2.45
CA ARG A 123 -16.22 9.51 -1.14
C ARG A 123 -14.90 9.90 -0.48
N VAL A 124 -13.77 9.50 -1.05
CA VAL A 124 -12.43 9.73 -0.47
C VAL A 124 -11.58 10.66 -1.33
N ASP A 125 -10.60 11.32 -0.72
CA ASP A 125 -9.71 12.27 -1.39
C ASP A 125 -8.64 11.57 -2.26
N ARG A 126 -8.25 10.34 -1.93
CA ARG A 126 -7.19 9.59 -2.61
C ARG A 126 -7.47 8.09 -2.66
N VAL A 127 -7.21 7.48 -3.81
CA VAL A 127 -7.19 6.02 -3.96
C VAL A 127 -5.78 5.58 -4.31
N ASN A 128 -5.22 4.75 -3.44
CA ASN A 128 -4.02 3.97 -3.65
C ASN A 128 -4.44 2.61 -4.23
N GLY A 129 -3.79 2.14 -5.29
CA GLY A 129 -4.09 0.85 -5.92
C GLY A 129 -3.01 -0.17 -5.57
N SER A 130 -3.42 -1.29 -5.00
CA SER A 130 -2.53 -2.33 -4.48
C SER A 130 -2.83 -3.69 -5.09
N LEU A 131 -1.78 -4.47 -5.32
CA LEU A 131 -1.89 -5.88 -5.69
C LEU A 131 -1.53 -6.73 -4.47
N HIS A 132 -2.53 -7.21 -3.75
CA HIS A 132 -2.37 -8.06 -2.58
C HIS A 132 -2.47 -9.53 -2.93
N MET A 133 -3.38 -9.90 -3.84
CA MET A 133 -3.65 -11.30 -4.14
C MET A 133 -3.49 -11.63 -5.62
N LEU A 134 -3.06 -12.87 -5.89
CA LEU A 134 -2.97 -13.45 -7.23
C LEU A 134 -3.88 -14.69 -7.36
N PRO A 135 -4.21 -15.11 -8.59
CA PRO A 135 -4.93 -16.36 -8.81
C PRO A 135 -4.19 -17.55 -8.19
N PHE A 136 -4.92 -18.39 -7.46
CA PHE A 136 -4.36 -19.54 -6.74
C PHE A 136 -4.81 -20.88 -7.31
N ASP A 137 -6.06 -21.28 -7.05
CA ASP A 137 -6.69 -22.51 -7.55
C ASP A 137 -8.18 -22.26 -7.81
N GLY A 138 -8.70 -22.77 -8.93
CA GLY A 138 -10.07 -22.49 -9.36
C GLY A 138 -10.38 -20.99 -9.41
N ALA A 139 -11.41 -20.58 -8.66
CA ALA A 139 -11.79 -19.18 -8.51
C ALA A 139 -11.08 -18.47 -7.35
N ASP A 140 -10.30 -19.18 -6.54
CA ASP A 140 -9.66 -18.64 -5.34
C ASP A 140 -8.42 -17.80 -5.69
N ARG A 141 -8.23 -16.75 -4.89
CA ARG A 141 -7.03 -15.91 -4.85
C ARG A 141 -6.33 -16.04 -3.50
N THR A 142 -5.05 -15.69 -3.47
CA THR A 142 -4.30 -15.61 -2.21
C THR A 142 -3.11 -14.67 -2.32
N GLU A 143 -2.63 -14.21 -1.17
CA GLU A 143 -1.42 -13.41 -1.05
C GLU A 143 -0.15 -14.21 -1.43
N PRO A 144 0.93 -13.50 -1.84
CA PRO A 144 2.25 -14.08 -2.06
C PRO A 144 2.75 -14.99 -0.92
N ALA A 145 2.48 -14.64 0.34
CA ALA A 145 2.90 -15.42 1.51
C ALA A 145 2.46 -16.89 1.42
N THR A 146 1.17 -17.12 1.12
CA THR A 146 0.62 -18.46 0.91
C THR A 146 1.12 -19.06 -0.41
N LEU A 147 1.20 -18.28 -1.50
CA LEU A 147 1.63 -18.80 -2.80
C LEU A 147 3.02 -19.44 -2.78
N TYR A 148 3.94 -18.91 -1.95
CA TYR A 148 5.28 -19.47 -1.79
C TYR A 148 5.30 -20.90 -1.22
N GLN A 149 4.20 -21.36 -0.61
CA GLN A 149 4.06 -22.73 -0.13
C GLN A 149 3.68 -23.71 -1.24
N HIS A 150 3.20 -23.21 -2.38
CA HIS A 150 2.62 -24.00 -3.47
C HIS A 150 3.32 -23.86 -4.82
N ARG A 151 4.07 -22.77 -5.01
CA ARG A 151 4.77 -22.44 -6.26
C ARG A 151 6.22 -22.09 -5.97
N SER A 152 7.09 -22.17 -6.97
CA SER A 152 8.46 -21.72 -6.78
C SER A 152 8.50 -20.20 -6.52
N PRO A 153 9.46 -19.71 -5.72
CA PRO A 153 9.50 -18.28 -5.41
C PRO A 153 9.62 -17.36 -6.63
N ALA A 154 10.35 -17.80 -7.65
CA ALA A 154 10.46 -17.05 -8.90
C ALA A 154 9.12 -16.98 -9.65
N GLU A 155 8.35 -18.05 -9.70
CA GLU A 155 7.03 -18.07 -10.35
C GLU A 155 6.05 -17.10 -9.68
N VAL A 156 6.07 -17.00 -8.34
CA VAL A 156 5.19 -16.08 -7.61
C VAL A 156 5.53 -14.62 -7.93
N VAL A 157 6.81 -14.26 -7.92
CA VAL A 157 7.25 -12.89 -8.21
C VAL A 157 6.98 -12.52 -9.67
N TRP A 158 7.23 -13.43 -10.63
CA TRP A 158 6.89 -13.17 -12.03
C TRP A 158 5.38 -13.01 -12.23
N ALA A 159 4.55 -13.88 -11.65
CA ALA A 159 3.10 -13.75 -11.71
C ALA A 159 2.61 -12.41 -11.13
N TYR A 160 3.23 -11.96 -10.03
CA TYR A 160 2.96 -10.66 -9.43
C TYR A 160 3.27 -9.50 -10.39
N LEU A 161 4.48 -9.50 -10.96
CA LEU A 161 4.95 -8.43 -11.84
C LEU A 161 4.22 -8.40 -13.19
N GLU A 162 3.73 -9.54 -13.67
CA GLU A 162 2.90 -9.64 -14.88
C GLU A 162 1.46 -9.17 -14.66
N GLU A 163 0.95 -9.28 -13.44
CA GLU A 163 -0.40 -8.85 -13.09
C GLU A 163 -0.47 -7.32 -12.88
N LEU A 164 0.61 -6.69 -12.41
CA LEU A 164 0.66 -5.24 -12.21
C LEU A 164 0.27 -4.41 -13.47
N PRO A 165 0.84 -4.63 -14.67
CA PRO A 165 0.38 -3.95 -15.88
C PRO A 165 -1.10 -4.18 -16.20
N ARG A 166 -1.65 -5.37 -15.88
CA ARG A 166 -3.08 -5.66 -16.09
C ARG A 166 -3.94 -4.85 -15.13
N MET A 167 -3.52 -4.75 -13.87
CA MET A 167 -4.17 -3.89 -12.87
C MET A 167 -4.15 -2.42 -13.30
N ILE A 168 -2.99 -1.93 -13.74
CA ILE A 168 -2.82 -0.54 -14.20
C ILE A 168 -3.71 -0.24 -15.40
N ALA A 169 -3.72 -1.12 -16.41
CA ALA A 169 -4.52 -0.92 -17.62
C ALA A 169 -6.02 -1.16 -17.40
N GLY A 170 -6.39 -1.97 -16.41
CA GLY A 170 -7.75 -2.43 -16.17
C GLY A 170 -8.57 -1.54 -15.23
N SER A 171 -7.97 -0.51 -14.62
CA SER A 171 -8.67 0.41 -13.73
C SER A 171 -8.17 1.84 -13.88
N ASP A 172 -9.11 2.78 -13.80
CA ASP A 172 -8.86 4.23 -13.72
C ASP A 172 -9.15 4.80 -12.32
N SER A 173 -9.52 3.95 -11.37
CA SER A 173 -10.01 4.37 -10.05
C SER A 173 -8.91 4.80 -9.07
N PHE A 174 -7.64 4.54 -9.38
CA PHE A 174 -6.53 4.82 -8.48
C PHE A 174 -5.52 5.81 -9.07
N ALA A 175 -4.87 6.58 -8.20
CA ALA A 175 -3.92 7.62 -8.57
C ALA A 175 -2.46 7.27 -8.23
N VAL A 176 -2.24 6.28 -7.35
CA VAL A 176 -0.92 5.87 -6.85
C VAL A 176 -0.84 4.35 -6.88
N LEU A 177 0.21 3.79 -7.48
CA LEU A 177 0.54 2.38 -7.28
C LEU A 177 1.38 2.24 -6.00
N THR A 178 0.92 1.43 -5.06
CA THR A 178 1.59 1.12 -3.79
C THR A 178 2.62 0.00 -3.95
N HIS A 179 3.53 -0.07 -2.97
CA HIS A 179 4.51 -1.16 -2.73
C HIS A 179 4.69 -2.16 -3.89
N ILE A 180 5.33 -1.69 -4.97
CA ILE A 180 5.59 -2.50 -6.18
C ILE A 180 6.37 -3.80 -5.86
N ASP A 181 7.01 -3.88 -4.70
CA ASP A 181 7.74 -5.04 -4.21
C ASP A 181 6.95 -5.91 -3.21
N TYR A 182 5.62 -5.78 -3.11
CA TYR A 182 4.80 -6.50 -2.12
C TYR A 182 5.11 -8.00 -2.04
N ALA A 183 5.22 -8.67 -3.19
CA ALA A 183 5.57 -10.10 -3.23
C ALA A 183 6.93 -10.41 -2.59
N ALA A 184 7.89 -9.49 -2.61
CA ALA A 184 9.18 -9.65 -1.97
C ALA A 184 9.10 -9.60 -0.43
N ARG A 185 8.00 -9.09 0.16
CA ARG A 185 7.83 -9.00 1.61
C ARG A 185 7.89 -10.36 2.31
N ALA A 186 7.28 -11.35 1.67
CA ALA A 186 7.21 -12.73 2.15
C ALA A 186 8.21 -13.67 1.44
N TRP A 187 9.21 -13.13 0.73
CA TRP A 187 10.22 -13.94 0.05
C TRP A 187 10.88 -14.95 1.00
N PRO A 188 10.89 -16.26 0.67
CA PRO A 188 11.37 -17.30 1.58
C PRO A 188 12.90 -17.39 1.59
N ALA A 189 13.55 -16.39 2.21
CA ALA A 189 14.99 -16.22 2.15
C ALA A 189 15.78 -17.38 2.77
N THR A 190 15.17 -18.12 3.70
CA THR A 190 15.76 -19.29 4.35
C THR A 190 15.99 -20.45 3.38
N THR A 191 15.13 -20.60 2.37
CA THR A 191 15.21 -21.69 1.38
C THR A 191 15.67 -21.23 0.01
N ALA A 192 15.38 -19.98 -0.38
CA ALA A 192 15.69 -19.43 -1.69
C ALA A 192 16.91 -18.48 -1.71
N GLY A 193 17.51 -18.19 -0.55
CA GLY A 193 18.55 -17.17 -0.40
C GLY A 193 17.99 -15.74 -0.42
N PRO A 194 18.84 -14.70 -0.33
CA PRO A 194 18.37 -13.32 -0.32
C PRO A 194 17.62 -12.96 -1.61
N PHE A 195 16.58 -12.12 -1.50
CA PHE A 195 15.86 -11.60 -2.66
C PHE A 195 16.81 -10.74 -3.51
N ASP A 196 16.98 -11.11 -4.79
CA ASP A 196 17.73 -10.32 -5.76
C ASP A 196 16.77 -9.68 -6.78
N PRO A 197 16.53 -8.36 -6.69
CA PRO A 197 15.63 -7.66 -7.61
C PRO A 197 16.13 -7.70 -9.06
N ARG A 198 17.43 -7.92 -9.32
CA ARG A 198 18.00 -7.95 -10.68
C ARG A 198 17.49 -9.14 -11.49
N VAL A 199 17.16 -10.24 -10.83
CA VAL A 199 16.54 -11.41 -11.48
C VAL A 199 15.20 -11.05 -12.12
N PHE A 200 14.49 -10.08 -11.54
CA PHE A 200 13.14 -9.66 -11.93
C PHE A 200 13.08 -8.26 -12.54
N GLU A 201 14.24 -7.69 -12.90
CA GLU A 201 14.37 -6.28 -13.31
C GLU A 201 13.41 -5.91 -14.46
N GLU A 202 13.30 -6.76 -15.48
CA GLU A 202 12.39 -6.49 -16.60
C GLU A 202 10.91 -6.48 -16.17
N GLY A 203 10.52 -7.33 -15.21
CA GLY A 203 9.16 -7.34 -14.68
C GLY A 203 8.83 -6.04 -13.94
N PHE A 204 9.73 -5.59 -13.05
CA PHE A 204 9.58 -4.32 -12.36
C PHE A 204 9.55 -3.14 -13.34
N ARG A 205 10.48 -3.09 -14.30
CA ARG A 205 10.54 -2.04 -15.31
C ARG A 205 9.31 -2.03 -16.22
N SER A 206 8.79 -3.20 -16.59
CA SER A 206 7.55 -3.30 -17.36
C SER A 206 6.36 -2.68 -16.62
N ALA A 207 6.18 -3.04 -15.34
CA ALA A 207 5.15 -2.45 -14.49
C ALA A 207 5.32 -0.94 -14.29
N MET A 208 6.55 -0.48 -14.04
CA MET A 208 6.89 0.95 -13.95
C MET A 208 6.59 1.67 -15.27
N ARG A 209 6.96 1.12 -16.42
CA ARG A 209 6.68 1.73 -17.73
C ARG A 209 5.18 1.86 -17.98
N ALA A 210 4.40 0.84 -17.64
CA ALA A 210 2.94 0.88 -17.73
C ALA A 210 2.36 1.98 -16.84
N LEU A 211 2.83 2.09 -15.59
CA LEU A 211 2.40 3.12 -14.66
C LEU A 211 2.79 4.53 -15.13
N ALA A 212 4.02 4.72 -15.61
CA ALA A 212 4.49 5.99 -16.12
C ALA A 212 3.65 6.46 -17.33
N ALA A 213 3.29 5.54 -18.23
CA ALA A 213 2.42 5.81 -19.37
C ALA A 213 1.00 6.24 -18.96
N SER A 214 0.50 5.76 -17.82
CA SER A 214 -0.80 6.16 -17.27
C SER A 214 -0.80 7.55 -16.61
N GLY A 215 0.38 8.14 -16.35
CA GLY A 215 0.52 9.42 -15.67
C GLY A 215 0.30 9.38 -14.14
N ARG A 216 0.13 8.19 -13.56
CA ARG A 216 -0.06 7.96 -12.12
C ARG A 216 1.28 7.97 -11.37
N ALA A 217 1.22 8.14 -10.05
CA ALA A 217 2.40 8.17 -9.20
C ALA A 217 2.81 6.76 -8.73
N LEU A 218 4.10 6.58 -8.47
CA LEU A 218 4.62 5.41 -7.78
C LEU A 218 4.89 5.73 -6.31
N GLU A 219 4.44 4.88 -5.40
CA GLU A 219 4.77 4.99 -4.00
C GLU A 219 6.23 4.60 -3.71
N MET A 220 6.92 5.42 -2.94
CA MET A 220 8.14 5.05 -2.23
C MET A 220 7.75 4.51 -0.85
N ASN A 221 7.49 3.21 -0.80
CA ASN A 221 7.05 2.55 0.42
C ASN A 221 8.27 2.27 1.32
N THR A 222 8.28 2.80 2.54
CA THR A 222 9.44 2.71 3.42
C THR A 222 9.43 1.49 4.34
N ARG A 223 8.38 0.66 4.31
CA ARG A 223 8.41 -0.68 4.94
C ARG A 223 9.55 -1.53 4.40
N ARG A 224 9.90 -1.37 3.12
CA ARG A 224 11.13 -1.87 2.49
C ARG A 224 11.69 -0.83 1.53
N LEU A 225 12.67 -0.05 2.00
CA LEU A 225 13.30 0.94 1.16
C LEU A 225 14.38 0.32 0.25
N TRP A 226 14.16 0.43 -1.05
CA TRP A 226 15.06 -0.08 -2.08
C TRP A 226 15.62 1.06 -2.93
N SER A 227 16.94 1.15 -3.05
CA SER A 227 17.59 2.19 -3.87
C SER A 227 17.32 2.04 -5.39
N TRP A 228 17.01 0.82 -5.85
CA TRP A 228 16.70 0.55 -7.25
C TRP A 228 15.30 1.03 -7.66
N VAL A 229 14.35 1.15 -6.72
CA VAL A 229 12.97 1.58 -7.03
C VAL A 229 12.93 2.98 -7.65
N PRO A 230 13.42 4.04 -6.97
CA PRO A 230 13.40 5.39 -7.56
C PRO A 230 14.33 5.52 -8.77
N GLN A 231 15.39 4.70 -8.85
CA GLN A 231 16.27 4.64 -10.02
C GLN A 231 15.50 4.17 -11.27
N TRP A 232 14.96 2.95 -11.23
CA TRP A 232 14.27 2.35 -12.36
C TRP A 232 13.01 3.13 -12.70
N TRP A 233 12.28 3.64 -11.70
CA TRP A 233 11.14 4.52 -11.92
C TRP A 233 11.52 5.75 -12.72
N ALA A 234 12.64 6.41 -12.39
CA ALA A 234 13.11 7.57 -13.13
C ALA A 234 13.56 7.22 -14.56
N GLU A 235 14.21 6.07 -14.75
CA GLU A 235 14.68 5.59 -16.06
C GLU A 235 13.51 5.18 -16.98
N GLU A 236 12.44 4.58 -16.45
CA GLU A 236 11.23 4.23 -17.22
C GLU A 236 10.28 5.43 -17.48
N GLY A 237 10.72 6.65 -17.15
CA GLY A 237 9.99 7.88 -17.46
C GLY A 237 8.96 8.31 -16.41
N GLY A 238 9.01 7.71 -15.21
CA GLY A 238 8.17 8.09 -14.08
C GLY A 238 8.33 9.55 -13.66
N ARG A 239 7.21 10.23 -13.38
CA ARG A 239 7.18 11.69 -13.13
C ARG A 239 6.68 12.10 -11.76
N ALA A 240 6.00 11.21 -11.05
CA ALA A 240 5.42 11.50 -9.75
C ALA A 240 5.72 10.38 -8.75
N VAL A 241 6.03 10.76 -7.51
CA VAL A 241 6.15 9.83 -6.38
C VAL A 241 5.36 10.31 -5.18
N THR A 242 4.86 9.37 -4.39
CA THR A 242 4.38 9.61 -3.02
C THR A 242 5.31 8.90 -2.04
N PHE A 243 5.23 9.24 -0.76
CA PHE A 243 5.91 8.51 0.31
C PHE A 243 4.85 7.82 1.16
N GLY A 244 5.09 6.58 1.54
CA GLY A 244 4.17 5.82 2.37
C GLY A 244 4.93 5.00 3.38
N SER A 245 4.61 5.14 4.66
CA SER A 245 5.19 4.28 5.70
C SER A 245 4.55 2.92 5.78
N ASP A 246 3.31 2.78 5.28
CA ASP A 246 2.49 1.57 5.44
C ASP A 246 2.31 1.26 6.95
N ALA A 247 2.19 2.32 7.73
CA ALA A 247 2.14 2.25 9.18
C ALA A 247 0.78 1.72 9.65
N HIS A 248 0.82 0.61 10.37
CA HIS A 248 -0.33 0.02 11.06
C HIS A 248 -0.39 0.42 12.54
N ARG A 249 0.65 1.11 13.02
CA ARG A 249 0.76 1.65 14.38
C ARG A 249 1.27 3.07 14.29
N ALA A 250 0.81 3.91 15.22
CA ALA A 250 1.23 5.31 15.27
C ALA A 250 2.76 5.48 15.34
N ASP A 251 3.48 4.60 16.03
CA ASP A 251 4.94 4.72 16.18
C ASP A 251 5.73 4.50 14.87
N ASP A 252 5.13 3.81 13.90
CA ASP A 252 5.74 3.50 12.60
C ASP A 252 5.56 4.63 11.57
N LEU A 253 4.74 5.65 11.89
CA LEU A 253 4.46 6.79 11.02
C LEU A 253 5.75 7.47 10.54
N ALA A 254 5.85 7.69 9.22
CA ALA A 254 6.98 8.30 8.53
C ALA A 254 8.35 7.62 8.79
N SER A 255 8.35 6.36 9.22
CA SER A 255 9.59 5.59 9.41
C SER A 255 10.38 5.50 8.09
N GLY A 256 11.69 5.74 8.14
CA GLY A 256 12.57 5.70 6.96
C GLY A 256 12.40 6.85 5.96
N PHE A 257 11.61 7.89 6.27
CA PHE A 257 11.39 9.02 5.37
C PHE A 257 12.66 9.83 5.06
N PRO A 258 13.57 10.13 6.02
CA PRO A 258 14.81 10.86 5.70
C PRO A 258 15.64 10.18 4.60
N GLU A 259 15.77 8.86 4.67
CA GLU A 259 16.47 8.05 3.67
C GLU A 259 15.73 8.04 2.33
N ALA A 260 14.41 7.85 2.35
CA ALA A 260 13.58 7.87 1.14
C ALA A 260 13.65 9.23 0.42
N VAL A 261 13.62 10.34 1.17
CA VAL A 261 13.75 11.71 0.64
C VAL A 261 15.10 11.86 -0.06
N ALA A 262 16.20 11.49 0.60
CA ALA A 262 17.53 11.58 0.01
C ALA A 262 17.64 10.76 -1.30
N MET A 263 17.03 9.56 -1.35
CA MET A 263 16.98 8.74 -2.56
C MET A 263 16.21 9.42 -3.69
N VAL A 264 14.99 9.91 -3.44
CA VAL A 264 14.21 10.51 -4.54
C VAL A 264 14.76 11.86 -4.99
N GLU A 265 15.32 12.66 -4.08
CA GLU A 265 15.97 13.93 -4.44
C GLU A 265 17.17 13.72 -5.36
N HIS A 266 17.92 12.64 -5.13
CA HIS A 266 19.03 12.21 -5.99
C HIS A 266 18.58 11.95 -7.42
N PHE A 267 17.40 11.35 -7.61
CA PHE A 267 16.81 11.11 -8.93
C PHE A 267 15.99 12.30 -9.48
N GLY A 268 16.11 13.47 -8.85
CA GLY A 268 15.60 14.74 -9.38
C GLY A 268 14.15 15.06 -9.01
N PHE A 269 13.49 14.24 -8.20
CA PHE A 269 12.15 14.56 -7.68
C PHE A 269 12.22 15.72 -6.69
N ARG A 270 11.20 16.57 -6.70
CA ARG A 270 11.08 17.75 -5.84
C ARG A 270 9.70 17.82 -5.20
N PRO A 271 9.57 18.45 -4.02
CA PRO A 271 8.29 18.66 -3.37
C PRO A 271 7.24 19.28 -4.29
N GLY A 272 6.00 18.83 -4.14
CA GLY A 272 4.83 19.45 -4.76
C GLY A 272 4.56 20.86 -4.21
N ARG A 273 3.53 21.52 -4.76
CA ARG A 273 3.19 22.90 -4.35
C ARG A 273 2.58 22.95 -2.95
N ARG A 274 1.76 21.96 -2.62
CA ARG A 274 1.16 21.77 -1.30
C ARG A 274 1.85 20.61 -0.59
N VAL A 275 1.68 20.53 0.73
CA VAL A 275 2.37 19.54 1.58
C VAL A 275 1.89 18.11 1.32
N GLU A 276 0.65 17.95 0.88
CA GLU A 276 -0.02 16.69 0.52
C GLU A 276 0.19 16.26 -0.94
N ASP A 277 0.78 17.11 -1.78
CA ASP A 277 0.97 16.81 -3.19
C ASP A 277 2.11 15.80 -3.40
N SER A 278 1.98 14.97 -4.44
CA SER A 278 3.07 14.12 -4.94
C SER A 278 4.30 14.94 -5.30
N TRP A 279 5.48 14.37 -5.10
CA TRP A 279 6.73 14.95 -5.56
C TRP A 279 6.92 14.66 -7.05
N THR A 280 7.46 15.62 -7.80
CA THR A 280 7.53 15.53 -9.26
C THR A 280 8.91 15.83 -9.84
N ARG A 281 9.16 15.34 -11.05
CA ARG A 281 10.34 15.65 -11.88
C ARG A 281 9.96 16.03 -13.31
#